data_AF-A0A3D0H6L5-F1
#
_entry.id   AF-A0A3D0H6L5-F1
#
_cell.length_a   1.000
_cell.length_b   1.000
_cell.length_c   1.000
_cell.angle_alpha   90.00
_cell.angle_beta   90.00
_cell.angle_gamma   90.00
#
_symmetry.space_group_name_H-M   'P 1'
#
loop_
_entity.id
_entity.type
_entity.pdbx_description
1 polymer ?
#
loop_
_entity_poly.entity_id
_entity_poly.type
_entity_poly.pdbx_seq_one_letter_code
_entity_poly.pdbx_strand_id
1 'polypeptide(L)'
;VRLLPKIASANPRIVLIGITEDDIRNQGVWPLPDATLAESLSILLRAEPRAIGLDIYRDIPVPPGHAELESVLEKHRQIIAVTKFGSGGVS
;
A
#
# COMPACT_ATOMS: atom_id res chain seq x y z
N VAL A 1 -21.33 -11.68 -8.77
CA VAL A 1 -21.76 -10.55 -7.91
C VAL A 1 -20.61 -10.18 -7.01
N ARG A 2 -19.95 -9.03 -7.25
CA ARG A 2 -18.96 -8.49 -6.31
C ARG A 2 -19.76 -7.87 -5.16
N LEU A 3 -19.75 -8.51 -4.00
CA LEU A 3 -20.36 -7.96 -2.79
C LEU A 3 -19.46 -6.82 -2.32
N LEU A 4 -19.77 -5.59 -2.74
CA LEU A 4 -19.26 -4.43 -2.03
C LEU A 4 -19.94 -4.47 -0.65
N PRO A 5 -19.18 -4.59 0.46
CA PRO A 5 -19.79 -4.48 1.77
C PRO A 5 -20.51 -3.14 1.79
N LYS A 6 -21.80 -3.17 2.11
CA LYS A 6 -22.59 -1.98 2.40
C LYS A 6 -21.74 -1.21 3.41
N ILE A 7 -21.16 -0.08 3.01
CA ILE A 7 -20.24 0.68 3.87
C ILE A 7 -21.05 0.99 5.12
N ALA A 8 -20.81 0.21 6.17
CA ALA A 8 -21.39 0.43 7.48
C ALA A 8 -20.93 1.82 7.85
N SER A 9 -21.89 2.76 7.96
CA SER A 9 -21.72 4.20 8.15
C SER A 9 -20.24 4.62 8.20
N ALA A 10 -19.70 5.09 7.07
CA ALA A 10 -18.27 5.39 6.93
C ALA A 10 -17.74 6.06 8.20
N ASN A 11 -16.92 5.34 8.97
CA ASN A 11 -16.33 5.92 10.17
C ASN A 11 -15.48 7.10 9.68
N PRO A 12 -15.78 8.35 10.09
CA PRO A 12 -15.11 9.52 9.53
C PRO A 12 -13.60 9.56 9.83
N ARG A 13 -13.11 8.65 10.69
CA ARG A 13 -11.70 8.51 11.07
C ARG A 13 -10.93 7.52 10.19
N ILE A 14 -11.60 6.78 9.30
CA ILE A 14 -10.98 5.77 8.44
C ILE A 14 -11.24 6.15 6.99
N VAL A 15 -10.17 6.27 6.21
CA VAL A 15 -10.23 6.49 4.77
C VAL A 15 -9.74 5.23 4.07
N LEU A 16 -10.54 4.71 3.13
CA LEU A 16 -10.13 3.63 2.25
C LEU A 16 -9.62 4.22 0.94
N ILE A 17 -8.38 3.89 0.59
CA ILE A 17 -7.76 4.27 -0.67
C ILE A 17 -7.64 3.00 -1.50
N GLY A 18 -8.27 3.00 -2.67
CA GLY A 18 -8.24 1.87 -3.60
C GLY A 18 -7.48 2.21 -4.87
N ILE A 19 -7.10 1.17 -5.60
CA ILE A 19 -6.57 1.27 -6.97
C ILE A 19 -7.64 0.68 -7.88
N THR A 20 -8.07 1.46 -8.87
CA THR A 20 -9.05 1.05 -9.88
C THR A 20 -8.37 0.65 -11.18
N GLU A 21 -9.12 -0.01 -12.07
CA GLU A 21 -8.64 -0.31 -13.42
C GLU A 21 -8.26 0.94 -14.22
N ASP A 22 -8.92 2.07 -13.96
CA ASP A 22 -8.60 3.35 -14.61
C ASP A 22 -7.26 3.89 -14.14
N ASP A 23 -6.96 3.76 -12.84
CA ASP A 23 -5.65 4.11 -12.28
C ASP A 23 -4.54 3.26 -12.89
N ILE A 24 -4.79 1.95 -13.05
CA ILE A 24 -3.83 1.02 -13.67
C ILE A 24 -3.57 1.40 -15.13
N ARG A 25 -4.63 1.72 -15.89
CA ARG A 25 -4.50 2.15 -17.29
C ARG A 25 -3.74 3.48 -17.41
N ASN A 26 -4.00 4.42 -16.51
CA ASN A 26 -3.32 5.73 -16.48
C ASN A 26 -1.85 5.62 -16.08
N GLN A 27 -1.53 4.74 -15.13
CA GLN A 27 -0.16 4.42 -14.74
C GLN A 27 0.61 3.74 -15.90
N GLY A 28 -0.08 2.97 -16.73
CA GLY A 28 0.49 2.29 -17.91
C GLY A 28 1.39 1.10 -17.59
N VAL A 29 1.60 0.78 -16.32
CA VAL A 29 2.41 -0.35 -15.86
C VAL A 29 1.73 -1.04 -14.67
N TRP A 30 1.70 -2.37 -14.72
CA TRP A 30 1.26 -3.23 -13.64
C TRP A 30 2.18 -4.45 -13.54
N PRO A 31 2.62 -4.87 -12.33
CA PRO A 31 2.30 -4.30 -11.01
C PRO A 31 2.80 -2.86 -10.81
N LEU A 32 2.22 -2.15 -9.83
CA LEU A 32 2.68 -0.80 -9.47
C LEU A 32 4.17 -0.80 -9.13
N PRO A 33 4.97 0.13 -9.68
CA PRO A 33 6.37 0.33 -9.28
C PRO A 33 6.49 0.72 -7.80
N ASP A 34 7.59 0.33 -7.19
CA ASP A 34 7.89 0.63 -5.79
C ASP A 34 7.98 2.14 -5.55
N ALA A 35 8.45 2.92 -6.53
CA ALA A 35 8.46 4.39 -6.49
C ALA A 35 7.05 4.98 -6.29
N THR A 36 6.05 4.45 -7.02
CA THR A 36 4.66 4.91 -6.91
C THR A 36 4.08 4.59 -5.53
N LEU A 37 4.42 3.43 -4.95
CA LEU A 37 4.02 3.08 -3.59
C LEU A 37 4.70 3.98 -2.55
N ALA A 38 6.00 4.22 -2.67
CA ALA A 38 6.77 5.07 -1.77
C ALA A 38 6.26 6.51 -1.78
N GLU A 39 5.95 7.06 -2.95
CA GLU A 39 5.37 8.39 -3.11
C GLU A 39 3.98 8.46 -2.47
N SER A 40 3.12 7.48 -2.76
CA SER A 40 1.76 7.41 -2.19
C SER A 40 1.79 7.40 -0.66
N LEU A 41 2.63 6.54 -0.07
CA LEU A 41 2.81 6.48 1.39
C LEU A 41 3.35 7.80 1.95
N SER A 42 4.30 8.43 1.27
CA SER A 42 4.87 9.73 1.67
C SER A 42 3.81 10.85 1.67
N ILE A 43 2.88 10.85 0.71
CA ILE A 43 1.76 11.79 0.69
C ILE A 43 0.84 11.54 1.88
N LEU A 44 0.50 10.28 2.17
CA LEU A 44 -0.38 9.93 3.28
C LEU A 44 0.23 10.28 4.65
N LEU A 45 1.54 10.09 4.81
CA LEU A 45 2.24 10.46 6.04
C LEU A 45 2.17 11.95 6.37
N ARG A 46 2.09 12.83 5.35
CA ARG A 46 1.93 14.29 5.55
C ARG A 46 0.59 14.67 6.18
N ALA A 47 -0.40 13.79 6.11
CA ALA A 47 -1.68 13.98 6.78
C ALA A 47 -1.66 13.55 8.26
N GLU A 48 -0.48 13.19 8.78
CA GLU A 48 -0.25 12.73 10.17
C GLU A 48 -1.26 11.66 10.64
N PRO A 49 -1.44 10.56 9.87
CA PRO A 49 -2.38 9.52 10.25
C PRO A 49 -1.91 8.82 11.53
N ARG A 50 -2.86 8.25 12.27
CA ARG A 50 -2.50 7.42 13.43
C ARG A 50 -1.89 6.07 13.02
N ALA A 51 -2.33 5.53 11.89
CA ALA A 51 -1.83 4.29 11.29
C ALA A 51 -2.19 4.23 9.80
N ILE A 52 -1.40 3.51 9.02
CA ILE A 52 -1.65 3.19 7.60
C ILE A 52 -1.62 1.68 7.46
N GLY A 53 -2.72 1.07 7.01
CA GLY A 53 -2.75 -0.34 6.61
C GLY A 53 -2.49 -0.49 5.12
N LEU A 54 -1.50 -1.30 4.74
CA LEU A 54 -1.15 -1.57 3.34
C LEU A 54 -1.50 -3.01 2.98
N ASP A 55 -2.60 -3.19 2.26
CA ASP A 55 -3.05 -4.48 1.71
C ASP A 55 -2.52 -4.69 0.29
N ILE A 56 -1.22 -4.51 0.12
CA ILE A 56 -0.49 -4.84 -1.11
C ILE A 56 0.67 -5.74 -0.71
N TYR A 57 0.61 -6.99 -1.11
CA TYR A 57 1.68 -7.95 -0.88
C TYR A 57 2.81 -7.72 -1.90
N ARG A 58 4.03 -7.53 -1.40
CA ARG A 58 5.23 -7.28 -2.21
C ARG A 58 6.36 -8.20 -1.77
N ASP A 59 6.50 -9.34 -2.43
CA ASP A 59 7.58 -10.30 -2.21
C ASP A 59 8.77 -10.12 -3.16
N ILE A 60 8.53 -9.56 -4.35
CA ILE A 60 9.57 -9.25 -5.34
C ILE A 60 9.58 -7.75 -5.60
N PRO A 61 10.75 -7.09 -5.57
CA PRO A 61 10.89 -5.68 -5.92
C PRO A 61 10.33 -5.36 -7.32
N VAL A 62 9.65 -4.23 -7.46
CA VAL A 62 9.15 -3.74 -8.76
C VAL A 62 9.82 -2.41 -9.07
N PRO A 63 10.95 -2.40 -9.81
CA PRO A 63 11.68 -1.18 -10.08
C PRO A 63 10.89 -0.20 -10.96
N PRO A 64 11.20 1.10 -10.88
CA PRO A 64 12.17 1.72 -9.98
C PRO A 64 11.59 1.96 -8.57
N GLY A 65 12.45 2.33 -7.62
CA GLY A 65 12.01 2.90 -6.32
C GLY A 65 12.08 1.98 -5.11
N HIS A 66 12.77 0.85 -5.21
CA HIS A 66 12.79 -0.15 -4.14
C HIS A 66 13.41 0.39 -2.84
N ALA A 67 14.57 1.06 -2.94
CA ALA A 67 15.25 1.64 -1.78
C ALA A 67 14.43 2.74 -1.11
N GLU A 68 13.68 3.52 -1.88
CA GLU A 68 12.76 4.54 -1.40
C GLU A 68 11.60 3.91 -0.64
N LEU A 69 11.01 2.84 -1.17
CA LEU A 69 9.94 2.11 -0.51
C LEU A 69 10.41 1.47 0.80
N GLU A 70 11.56 0.78 0.80
CA GLU A 70 12.17 0.23 2.02
C GLU A 70 12.41 1.32 3.06
N SER A 71 13.04 2.43 2.67
CA SER A 71 13.30 3.57 3.57
C SER A 71 12.01 4.12 4.20
N VAL A 72 10.92 4.24 3.43
CA VAL A 72 9.63 4.70 3.97
C VAL A 72 9.05 3.69 4.97
N LEU A 73 9.07 2.40 4.64
CA LEU A 73 8.54 1.35 5.52
C LEU A 73 9.33 1.22 6.83
N GLU A 74 10.66 1.31 6.76
CA GLU A 74 11.53 1.21 7.95
C GLU A 74 11.41 2.43 8.88
N LYS A 75 11.37 3.64 8.31
CA LYS A 75 11.33 4.88 9.09
C LYS A 75 9.98 5.12 9.76
N HIS A 76 8.90 4.58 9.22
CA HIS A 76 7.54 4.89 9.65
C HIS A 76 6.80 3.67 10.20
N ARG A 77 7.03 3.38 11.50
CA ARG A 77 6.41 2.27 12.25
C ARG A 77 4.87 2.27 12.29
N GLN A 78 4.25 3.36 11.90
CA GLN A 78 2.79 3.50 11.78
C GLN A 78 2.23 2.88 10.49
N ILE A 79 3.10 2.47 9.56
CA ILE A 79 2.72 1.73 8.35
C ILE A 79 2.78 0.24 8.68
N ILE A 80 1.66 -0.45 8.48
CA ILE A 80 1.49 -1.88 8.75
C ILE A 80 1.14 -2.56 7.42
N ALA A 81 2.09 -3.31 6.87
CA ALA A 81 1.91 -4.06 5.63
C ALA A 81 1.49 -5.52 5.89
N VAL A 82 0.77 -6.11 4.94
CA VAL A 82 0.47 -7.53 4.97
C VAL A 82 1.75 -8.36 4.89
N THR A 83 1.87 -9.34 5.79
CA THR A 83 3.01 -10.26 5.83
C THR A 83 2.52 -11.65 5.46
N LYS A 84 3.28 -12.37 4.63
CA LYS A 84 3.03 -13.78 4.36
C LYS A 84 3.37 -14.59 5.62
N PHE A 85 2.38 -15.29 6.14
CA PHE A 85 2.58 -16.23 7.24
C PHE A 85 2.70 -17.66 6.67
N GLY A 86 3.92 -18.20 6.63
CA GLY A 86 4.20 -19.56 6.14
C GLY A 86 5.64 -19.73 5.63
N SER A 87 6.27 -20.86 5.95
CA SER A 87 7.70 -21.11 5.72
C SER A 87 8.07 -21.23 4.24
N GLY A 88 9.05 -20.43 3.85
CA GLY A 88 9.82 -20.59 2.62
C GLY A 88 11.13 -19.79 2.62
N GLY A 89 11.92 -19.87 3.70
CA GLY A 89 13.35 -19.45 3.83
C GLY A 89 13.64 -17.95 3.65
N VAL A 90 14.42 -17.24 4.47
CA VAL A 90 15.37 -17.54 5.54
C VAL A 90 15.24 -16.39 6.55
N SER A 91 15.57 -16.68 7.82
CA SER A 91 15.66 -15.71 8.91
C SER A 91 16.56 -14.52 8.61
#